data_AF-A0A7W5NGA5-F1
#
_entry.id   AF-A0A7W5NGA5-F1
#
_cell.length_a   1.000
_cell.length_b   1.000
_cell.length_c   1.000
_cell.angle_alpha   90.00
_cell.angle_beta   90.00
_cell.angle_gamma   90.00
#
_symmetry.space_group_name_H-M   'P 1'
#
loop_
_entity.id
_entity.type
_entity.pdbx_description
1 polymer ?
#
loop_
_entity_poly.entity_id
_entity_poly.type
_entity_poly.pdbx_seq_one_letter_code
_entity_poly.pdbx_strand_id
1 'polypeptide(L)'
;MTEPTQQNAQNTPSAAPDIDDNQIIAERREKLRALREAGVAFPNDFRPTHHAADLQRDHADTDKDALEANPLEVKIAGRMMLKRVMGKASFATVRDGSGQIQFFITPADVGEATYDAFKKWDLGDIVAATGVLFRTNKGELSVRCTELRLLSKSLRPLPDKFHGLADQEMRYRQRYVDLIVTPESRDTFVARTKAISSVRRFMAEANFMEVETPMLHPIPGGAAAKPFITHHNALDMQMYMRIAPELYLKRLIVGGFERVFEINRNFRNEGVSPRHNPEFTMMEFYAAYTDYRWLMDFTEQLIRQAAIDASGSATLEYQGRELDLAKPFHRLTIVQAIQKYAPQYTNEQLADAAFLRTELKKFGVDAEQPQFLNAGVGALQLALFEETAESQLWEPTFIIDYPVEVSPLARASDTMPGITERFELFITGREIANGFSELNDPEDQAARFKKQVEQKDAGDEEAMFYDADYIRALEYGMPPTGGCGIGIDRLVMLLTNSATIRDVLLFPHLRRED
;
A
#
# COMPACT_ATOMS: atom_id res chain seq x y z
N MET A 1 -51.21 26.00 37.61
CA MET A 1 -49.86 25.66 37.11
C MET A 1 -50.04 24.67 35.98
N THR A 2 -49.96 25.14 34.74
CA THR A 2 -49.70 24.32 33.54
C THR A 2 -49.37 25.32 32.42
N GLU A 3 -48.11 25.28 32.00
CA GLU A 3 -47.53 26.12 30.95
C GLU A 3 -48.04 25.71 29.55
N PRO A 4 -48.08 26.64 28.57
CA PRO A 4 -48.18 26.30 27.17
C PRO A 4 -46.79 26.12 26.53
N THR A 5 -46.63 25.00 25.85
CA THR A 5 -45.43 24.54 25.14
C THR A 5 -45.05 25.47 23.99
N GLN A 6 -43.83 26.05 24.04
CA GLN A 6 -43.19 26.70 22.90
C GLN A 6 -42.57 25.65 21.97
N GLN A 7 -43.01 25.60 20.71
CA GLN A 7 -42.28 24.92 19.64
C GLN A 7 -41.28 25.91 19.02
N ASN A 8 -39.99 25.68 19.29
CA ASN A 8 -38.89 26.34 18.60
C ASN A 8 -38.78 25.77 17.17
N ALA A 9 -39.03 26.62 16.17
CA ALA A 9 -38.70 26.34 14.79
C ALA A 9 -37.17 26.33 14.61
N GLN A 10 -36.59 25.15 14.37
CA GLN A 10 -35.22 25.04 13.91
C GLN A 10 -35.16 25.43 12.42
N ASN A 11 -34.49 26.53 12.14
CA ASN A 11 -34.05 26.91 10.79
C ASN A 11 -33.02 25.88 10.31
N THR A 12 -33.46 24.91 9.51
CA THR A 12 -32.57 24.07 8.72
C THR A 12 -31.99 24.91 7.58
N PRO A 13 -30.66 24.93 7.37
CA PRO A 13 -30.08 25.55 6.19
C PRO A 13 -30.59 24.81 4.95
N SER A 14 -31.17 25.55 4.01
CA SER A 14 -31.58 25.08 2.68
C SER A 14 -30.41 24.37 2.00
N ALA A 15 -30.50 23.04 1.84
CA ALA A 15 -29.64 22.30 0.93
C ALA A 15 -29.79 22.89 -0.48
N ALA A 16 -28.67 23.20 -1.14
CA ALA A 16 -28.68 23.54 -2.55
C ALA A 16 -29.20 22.34 -3.37
N PRO A 17 -29.94 22.55 -4.46
CA PRO A 17 -30.54 21.45 -5.22
C PRO A 17 -29.44 20.58 -5.84
N ASP A 18 -29.51 19.27 -5.60
CA ASP A 18 -28.78 18.25 -6.34
C ASP A 18 -29.08 18.41 -7.84
N ILE A 19 -28.07 18.74 -8.63
CA ILE A 19 -28.19 18.71 -10.08
C ILE A 19 -28.13 17.24 -10.49
N ASP A 20 -29.17 16.74 -11.18
CA ASP A 20 -29.22 15.35 -11.64
C ASP A 20 -28.05 15.05 -12.61
N ASP A 21 -27.09 14.25 -12.14
CA ASP A 21 -25.93 13.81 -12.92
C ASP A 21 -26.34 13.20 -14.27
N ASN A 22 -27.50 12.55 -14.35
CA ASN A 22 -27.99 11.99 -15.61
C ASN A 22 -28.29 13.07 -16.66
N GLN A 23 -28.81 14.21 -16.23
CA GLN A 23 -29.07 15.35 -17.11
C GLN A 23 -27.74 15.93 -17.64
N ILE A 24 -26.74 16.11 -16.77
CA ILE A 24 -25.40 16.59 -17.17
C ILE A 24 -24.75 15.60 -18.17
N ILE A 25 -24.86 14.30 -17.91
CA ILE A 25 -24.31 13.27 -18.79
C ILE A 25 -25.00 13.30 -20.16
N ALA A 26 -26.33 13.46 -20.20
CA ALA A 26 -27.07 13.57 -21.45
C ALA A 26 -26.65 14.81 -22.27
N GLU A 27 -26.49 15.97 -21.62
CA GLU A 27 -26.02 17.19 -22.28
C GLU A 27 -24.59 17.01 -22.84
N ARG A 28 -23.67 16.42 -22.07
CA ARG A 28 -22.30 16.15 -22.52
C ARG A 28 -22.26 15.16 -23.69
N ARG A 29 -23.20 14.19 -23.75
CA ARG A 29 -23.35 13.27 -24.88
C ARG A 29 -23.84 13.99 -26.14
N GLU A 30 -24.74 14.96 -26.02
CA GLU A 30 -25.17 15.77 -27.16
C GLU A 30 -24.02 16.60 -27.72
N LYS A 31 -23.24 17.25 -26.83
CA LYS A 31 -22.01 17.95 -27.23
C LYS A 31 -21.03 17.03 -27.96
N LEU A 32 -20.89 15.78 -27.52
CA LEU A 32 -20.05 14.80 -28.20
C LEU A 32 -20.59 14.41 -29.58
N ARG A 33 -21.91 14.32 -29.75
CA ARG A 33 -22.51 14.06 -31.08
C ARG A 33 -22.14 15.17 -32.07
N ALA A 34 -22.33 16.42 -31.67
CA ALA A 34 -21.94 17.57 -32.49
C ALA A 34 -20.43 17.58 -32.82
N LEU A 35 -19.57 17.17 -31.87
CA LEU A 35 -18.12 17.05 -32.14
C LEU A 35 -17.80 15.99 -33.20
N ARG A 36 -18.54 14.87 -33.25
CA ARG A 36 -18.35 13.82 -34.26
C ARG A 36 -18.84 14.24 -35.64
N GLU A 37 -19.87 15.07 -35.72
CA GLU A 37 -20.38 15.64 -36.96
C GLU A 37 -19.41 16.68 -37.53
N ALA A 38 -18.75 17.44 -36.66
CA ALA A 38 -17.78 18.47 -37.06
C ALA A 38 -16.38 17.91 -37.40
N GLY A 39 -16.07 16.66 -37.03
CA GLY A 39 -14.78 16.03 -37.34
C GLY A 39 -14.35 14.94 -36.35
N VAL A 40 -13.03 14.83 -36.15
CA VAL A 40 -12.44 13.81 -35.25
C VAL A 40 -12.62 14.23 -33.79
N ALA A 41 -13.54 13.59 -33.08
CA ALA A 41 -13.87 13.92 -31.69
C ALA A 41 -12.82 13.49 -30.65
N PHE A 42 -11.96 12.51 -30.99
CA PHE A 42 -10.90 11.97 -30.11
C PHE A 42 -9.55 11.93 -30.85
N PRO A 43 -8.94 13.09 -31.10
CA PRO A 43 -7.64 13.17 -31.76
C PRO A 43 -6.52 12.60 -30.88
N ASN A 44 -5.46 12.07 -31.51
CA ASN A 44 -4.29 11.49 -30.84
C ASN A 44 -2.96 12.02 -31.40
N ASP A 45 -2.98 13.17 -32.09
CA ASP A 45 -1.86 13.77 -32.81
C ASP A 45 -1.11 14.84 -32.02
N PHE A 46 -1.69 15.40 -30.94
CA PHE A 46 -1.01 16.40 -30.11
C PHE A 46 0.19 15.80 -29.38
N ARG A 47 1.31 16.53 -29.33
CA ARG A 47 2.56 16.14 -28.66
C ARG A 47 2.99 17.25 -27.70
N PRO A 48 2.70 17.11 -26.39
CA PRO A 48 3.20 18.05 -25.39
C PRO A 48 4.74 18.07 -25.39
N THR A 49 5.32 19.24 -25.13
CA THR A 49 6.79 19.43 -25.06
C THR A 49 7.26 19.74 -23.65
N HIS A 50 6.34 20.04 -22.74
CA HIS A 50 6.65 20.45 -21.37
C HIS A 50 5.67 19.82 -20.37
N HIS A 51 6.03 19.90 -19.09
CA HIS A 51 5.19 19.53 -17.96
C HIS A 51 4.91 20.75 -17.07
N ALA A 52 3.71 20.83 -16.52
CA ALA A 52 3.29 21.94 -15.70
C ALA A 52 4.22 22.18 -14.49
N ALA A 53 4.57 21.14 -13.74
CA ALA A 53 5.43 21.27 -12.56
C ALA A 53 6.86 21.71 -12.91
N ASP A 54 7.40 21.23 -14.02
CA ASP A 54 8.73 21.64 -14.49
C ASP A 54 8.73 23.14 -14.83
N LEU A 55 7.72 23.61 -15.57
CA LEU A 55 7.58 25.05 -15.85
C LEU A 55 7.43 25.89 -14.58
N GLN A 56 6.65 25.42 -13.60
CA GLN A 56 6.51 26.13 -12.31
C GLN A 56 7.82 26.19 -11.54
N ARG A 57 8.60 25.10 -11.51
CA ARG A 57 9.89 25.03 -10.83
C ARG A 57 10.94 25.90 -11.52
N ASP A 58 11.10 25.71 -12.82
CA ASP A 58 12.20 26.32 -13.59
C ASP A 58 12.00 27.83 -13.78
N HIS A 59 10.75 28.32 -13.66
CA HIS A 59 10.38 29.74 -13.75
C HIS A 59 9.77 30.30 -12.47
N ALA A 60 10.02 29.69 -11.31
CA ALA A 60 9.48 30.16 -10.02
C ALA A 60 9.82 31.64 -9.78
N ASP A 61 11.09 31.99 -9.97
CA ASP A 61 11.66 33.32 -9.71
C ASP A 61 11.75 34.22 -10.97
N THR A 62 11.27 33.76 -12.12
CA THR A 62 11.27 34.58 -13.34
C THR A 62 10.09 35.56 -13.32
N ASP A 63 10.39 36.86 -13.39
CA ASP A 63 9.37 37.91 -13.42
C ASP A 63 8.72 38.07 -14.81
N LYS A 64 7.74 38.97 -14.87
CA LYS A 64 6.95 39.21 -16.09
C LYS A 64 7.81 39.79 -17.21
N ASP A 65 8.64 40.77 -16.91
CA ASP A 65 9.43 41.49 -17.90
C ASP A 65 10.50 40.58 -18.51
N ALA A 66 11.10 39.69 -17.70
CA ALA A 66 12.04 38.68 -18.16
C ALA A 66 11.40 37.65 -19.09
N LEU A 67 10.18 37.18 -18.80
CA LEU A 67 9.42 36.27 -19.68
C LEU A 67 8.96 36.95 -20.97
N GLU A 68 8.65 38.25 -20.92
CA GLU A 68 8.31 39.03 -22.12
C GLU A 68 9.55 39.32 -22.98
N ALA A 69 10.71 39.57 -22.37
CA ALA A 69 11.98 39.77 -23.07
C ALA A 69 12.54 38.48 -23.69
N ASN A 70 12.25 37.32 -23.10
CA ASN A 70 12.67 36.01 -23.59
C ASN A 70 11.45 35.07 -23.77
N PRO A 71 10.67 35.24 -24.85
CA PRO A 71 9.47 34.43 -25.08
C PRO A 71 9.79 32.94 -25.17
N LEU A 72 9.20 32.15 -24.27
CA LEU A 72 9.28 30.68 -24.30
C LEU A 72 7.98 30.09 -24.86
N GLU A 73 8.07 29.44 -26.02
CA GLU A 73 6.95 28.67 -26.57
C GLU A 73 6.82 27.32 -25.87
N VAL A 74 5.61 26.98 -25.43
CA VAL A 74 5.31 25.74 -24.73
C VAL A 74 4.11 25.02 -25.36
N LYS A 75 4.12 23.69 -25.31
CA LYS A 75 2.99 22.83 -25.69
C LYS A 75 2.59 21.99 -24.48
N ILE A 76 1.40 22.22 -23.95
CA ILE A 76 0.87 21.55 -22.75
C ILE A 76 -0.47 20.92 -23.06
N ALA A 77 -0.71 19.73 -22.51
CA ALA A 77 -2.04 19.11 -22.49
C ALA A 77 -2.38 18.64 -21.08
N GLY A 78 -3.66 18.68 -20.73
CA GLY A 78 -4.13 18.21 -19.43
C GLY A 78 -5.63 18.34 -19.26
N ARG A 79 -6.11 18.01 -18.07
CA ARG A 79 -7.52 18.11 -17.71
C ARG A 79 -7.87 19.54 -17.31
N MET A 80 -8.93 20.10 -17.89
CA MET A 80 -9.48 21.40 -17.48
C MET A 80 -10.17 21.25 -16.13
N MET A 81 -9.56 21.82 -15.08
CA MET A 81 -10.03 21.76 -13.70
C MET A 81 -10.89 22.95 -13.30
N LEU A 82 -10.59 24.12 -13.85
CA LEU A 82 -11.33 25.36 -13.63
C LEU A 82 -11.46 26.13 -14.93
N LYS A 83 -12.56 26.88 -15.07
CA LYS A 83 -12.84 27.75 -16.21
C LYS A 83 -13.46 29.05 -15.70
N ARG A 84 -12.90 30.20 -16.08
CA ARG A 84 -13.41 31.55 -15.77
C ARG A 84 -13.55 32.32 -17.07
N VAL A 85 -14.79 32.69 -17.42
CA VAL A 85 -15.10 33.43 -18.65
C VAL A 85 -15.30 34.91 -18.30
N MET A 86 -14.53 35.80 -18.95
CA MET A 86 -14.48 37.23 -18.67
C MET A 86 -14.73 38.05 -19.95
N GLY A 87 -15.90 37.84 -20.57
CA GLY A 87 -16.23 38.50 -21.84
C GLY A 87 -15.28 38.08 -22.97
N LYS A 88 -14.37 38.97 -23.38
CA LYS A 88 -13.40 38.76 -24.47
C LYS A 88 -12.11 38.04 -24.06
N ALA A 89 -11.99 37.62 -22.81
CA ALA A 89 -10.89 36.77 -22.38
C ALA A 89 -11.39 35.69 -21.43
N SER A 90 -10.67 34.58 -21.35
CA SER A 90 -10.95 33.51 -20.41
C SER A 90 -9.68 32.95 -19.80
N PHE A 91 -9.81 32.41 -18.61
CA PHE A 91 -8.77 31.63 -17.96
C PHE A 91 -9.25 30.20 -17.74
N ALA A 92 -8.37 29.22 -17.97
CA ALA A 92 -8.59 27.84 -17.59
C ALA A 92 -7.42 27.34 -16.75
N THR A 93 -7.69 26.65 -15.65
CA THR A 93 -6.63 25.91 -14.92
C THR A 93 -6.59 24.50 -15.46
N VAL A 94 -5.44 24.09 -15.99
CA VAL A 94 -5.24 22.78 -16.61
C VAL A 94 -4.26 21.97 -15.75
N ARG A 95 -4.63 20.72 -15.47
CA ARG A 95 -3.82 19.78 -14.68
C ARG A 95 -3.31 18.65 -15.56
N ASP A 96 -2.00 18.48 -15.62
CA ASP A 96 -1.37 17.33 -16.29
C ASP A 96 -0.97 16.24 -15.27
N GLY A 97 -0.06 15.34 -15.64
CA GLY A 97 0.46 14.32 -14.74
C GLY A 97 1.34 14.88 -13.61
N SER A 98 1.95 16.04 -13.82
CA SER A 98 2.95 16.65 -12.94
C SER A 98 2.37 17.72 -12.00
N GLY A 99 1.39 18.51 -12.44
CA GLY A 99 0.94 19.67 -11.70
C GLY A 99 -0.14 20.47 -12.42
N GLN A 100 -0.21 21.77 -12.12
CA GLN A 100 -1.18 22.69 -12.70
C GLN A 100 -0.52 23.90 -13.36
N ILE A 101 -1.11 24.35 -14.46
CA ILE A 101 -0.75 25.60 -15.13
C ILE A 101 -2.02 26.30 -15.63
N GLN A 102 -1.97 27.62 -15.74
CA GLN A 102 -3.08 28.41 -16.24
C GLN A 102 -2.97 28.63 -17.74
N PHE A 103 -4.06 28.52 -18.46
CA PHE A 103 -4.21 28.95 -19.85
C PHE A 103 -4.96 30.28 -19.88
N PHE A 104 -4.41 31.26 -20.58
CA PHE A 104 -5.04 32.52 -20.90
C PHE A 104 -5.45 32.53 -22.37
N ILE A 105 -6.74 32.72 -22.61
CA ILE A 105 -7.36 32.45 -23.90
C ILE A 105 -8.13 33.69 -24.35
N THR A 106 -7.80 34.22 -25.52
CA THR A 106 -8.51 35.34 -26.15
C THR A 106 -8.89 34.97 -27.59
N PRO A 107 -10.02 35.47 -28.12
CA PRO A 107 -10.39 35.24 -29.52
C PRO A 107 -9.42 35.88 -30.50
N ALA A 108 -8.67 36.92 -30.09
CA ALA A 108 -7.65 37.55 -30.93
C ALA A 108 -6.47 36.60 -31.17
N ASP A 109 -6.10 35.80 -30.17
CA ASP A 109 -4.94 34.90 -30.25
C ASP A 109 -5.31 33.51 -30.82
N VAL A 110 -6.44 32.92 -30.39
CA VAL A 110 -6.84 31.55 -30.82
C VAL A 110 -7.88 31.51 -31.96
N GLY A 111 -8.40 32.66 -32.37
CA GLY A 111 -9.48 32.79 -33.34
C GLY A 111 -10.89 32.67 -32.73
N GLU A 112 -11.87 33.35 -33.34
CA GLU A 112 -13.26 33.40 -32.83
C GLU A 112 -13.93 32.03 -32.76
N ALA A 113 -13.79 31.19 -33.79
CA ALA A 113 -14.39 29.86 -33.84
C ALA A 113 -13.89 28.95 -32.71
N THR A 114 -12.58 28.95 -32.44
CA THR A 114 -11.96 28.18 -31.35
C THR A 114 -12.43 28.70 -29.99
N TYR A 115 -12.49 30.02 -29.81
CA TYR A 115 -12.96 30.63 -28.57
C TYR A 115 -14.44 30.33 -28.28
N ASP A 116 -15.28 30.33 -29.32
CA ASP A 116 -16.69 29.95 -29.22
C ASP A 116 -16.89 28.48 -28.89
N ALA A 117 -16.05 27.59 -29.44
CA ALA A 117 -16.01 26.19 -29.06
C ALA A 117 -15.59 26.01 -27.60
N PHE A 118 -14.51 26.68 -27.17
CA PHE A 118 -14.01 26.63 -25.80
C PHE A 118 -15.06 27.04 -24.76
N LYS A 119 -15.86 28.08 -25.03
CA LYS A 119 -16.96 28.49 -24.13
C LYS A 119 -17.95 27.35 -23.85
N LYS A 120 -18.13 26.42 -24.80
CA LYS A 120 -19.01 25.24 -24.71
C LYS A 120 -18.34 23.99 -24.12
N TRP A 121 -17.02 24.01 -23.89
CA TRP A 121 -16.31 22.90 -23.24
C TRP A 121 -16.60 22.83 -21.75
N ASP A 122 -16.41 21.66 -21.15
CA ASP A 122 -16.85 21.35 -19.79
C ASP A 122 -15.66 21.05 -18.87
N LEU A 123 -15.82 21.33 -17.58
CA LEU A 123 -14.84 20.87 -16.59
C LEU A 123 -14.72 19.35 -16.65
N GLY A 124 -13.47 18.87 -16.61
CA GLY A 124 -13.11 17.48 -16.81
C GLY A 124 -12.64 17.17 -18.24
N ASP A 125 -12.90 18.02 -19.23
CA ASP A 125 -12.41 17.82 -20.60
C ASP A 125 -10.88 17.81 -20.63
N ILE A 126 -10.29 16.97 -21.49
CA ILE A 126 -8.85 17.00 -21.76
C ILE A 126 -8.60 17.98 -22.89
N VAL A 127 -7.81 19.02 -22.61
CA VAL A 127 -7.52 20.12 -23.52
C VAL A 127 -6.01 20.23 -23.74
N ALA A 128 -5.63 20.84 -24.86
CA ALA A 128 -4.25 21.10 -25.21
C ALA A 128 -4.09 22.53 -25.72
N ALA A 129 -2.95 23.14 -25.42
CA ALA A 129 -2.60 24.45 -25.94
C ALA A 129 -1.13 24.52 -26.36
N THR A 130 -0.91 25.27 -27.44
CA THR A 130 0.39 25.84 -27.82
C THR A 130 0.33 27.33 -27.49
N GLY A 131 1.40 27.91 -26.97
CA GLY A 131 1.43 29.33 -26.65
C GLY A 131 2.73 29.78 -26.02
N VAL A 132 2.77 31.04 -25.61
CA VAL A 132 3.94 31.66 -24.98
C VAL A 132 3.74 31.75 -23.48
N LEU A 133 4.74 31.34 -22.71
CA LEU A 133 4.75 31.45 -21.26
C LEU A 133 4.82 32.92 -20.83
N PHE A 134 4.01 33.32 -19.87
CA PHE A 134 4.02 34.67 -19.29
C PHE A 134 3.51 34.63 -17.84
N ARG A 135 3.63 35.76 -17.14
CA ARG A 135 3.06 35.93 -15.81
C ARG A 135 1.91 36.92 -15.82
N THR A 136 0.79 36.58 -15.18
CA THR A 136 -0.33 37.50 -15.03
C THR A 136 0.02 38.63 -14.05
N ASN A 137 -0.79 39.70 -14.05
CA ASN A 137 -0.63 40.79 -13.08
C ASN A 137 -0.81 40.33 -11.62
N LYS A 138 -1.41 39.15 -11.38
CA LYS A 138 -1.54 38.53 -10.06
C LYS A 138 -0.37 37.61 -9.71
N GLY A 139 0.64 37.53 -10.56
CA GLY A 139 1.83 36.70 -10.34
C GLY A 139 1.67 35.24 -10.75
N GLU A 140 0.50 34.79 -11.23
CA GLU A 140 0.31 33.40 -11.67
C GLU A 140 1.02 33.15 -13.01
N LEU A 141 1.78 32.05 -13.10
CA LEU A 141 2.44 31.59 -14.32
C LEU A 141 1.41 30.96 -15.28
N SER A 142 1.38 31.43 -16.52
CA SER A 142 0.32 31.15 -17.47
C SER A 142 0.84 30.98 -18.90
N VAL A 143 0.09 30.24 -19.72
CA VAL A 143 0.31 30.11 -21.16
C VAL A 143 -0.66 31.04 -21.88
N ARG A 144 -0.14 32.01 -22.65
CA ARG A 144 -0.93 32.81 -23.60
C ARG A 144 -1.15 31.96 -24.84
N CYS A 145 -2.34 31.38 -24.96
CA CYS A 145 -2.63 30.38 -25.98
C CYS A 145 -2.73 31.02 -27.37
N THR A 146 -1.97 30.47 -28.34
CA THR A 146 -2.09 30.77 -29.78
C THR A 146 -2.80 29.63 -30.52
N GLU A 147 -2.75 28.41 -29.96
CA GLU A 147 -3.53 27.26 -30.40
C GLU A 147 -4.22 26.65 -29.18
N LEU A 148 -5.49 26.27 -29.32
CA LEU A 148 -6.26 25.61 -28.28
C LEU A 148 -7.13 24.51 -28.88
N ARG A 149 -7.06 23.29 -28.32
CA ARG A 149 -7.75 22.12 -28.85
C ARG A 149 -8.40 21.30 -27.74
N LEU A 150 -9.55 20.71 -28.05
CA LEU A 150 -10.15 19.65 -27.26
C LEU A 150 -9.57 18.31 -27.72
N LEU A 151 -9.02 17.52 -26.79
CA LEU A 151 -8.46 16.20 -27.08
C LEU A 151 -9.42 15.06 -26.70
N SER A 152 -10.12 15.20 -25.58
CA SER A 152 -11.09 14.19 -25.14
C SER A 152 -12.23 14.83 -24.38
N LYS A 153 -13.45 14.58 -24.85
CA LYS A 153 -14.67 15.01 -24.18
C LYS A 153 -14.92 14.16 -22.93
N SER A 154 -15.14 14.82 -21.80
CA SER A 154 -15.57 14.18 -20.56
C SER A 154 -17.10 14.08 -20.53
N LEU A 155 -17.64 12.86 -20.46
CA LEU A 155 -19.09 12.64 -20.44
C LEU A 155 -19.69 12.67 -19.03
N ARG A 156 -18.87 12.42 -18.00
CA ARG A 156 -19.27 12.53 -16.60
C ARG A 156 -18.66 13.79 -15.99
N PRO A 157 -19.39 14.54 -15.16
CA PRO A 157 -18.80 15.65 -14.41
C PRO A 157 -17.77 15.14 -13.40
N LEU A 158 -16.84 16.01 -13.02
CA LEU A 158 -16.03 15.80 -11.81
C LEU A 158 -16.90 16.09 -10.58
N PRO A 159 -16.69 15.40 -9.45
CA PRO A 159 -17.40 15.71 -8.21
C PRO A 159 -17.14 17.16 -7.77
N ASP A 160 -18.13 17.78 -7.12
CA ASP A 160 -18.02 19.17 -6.69
C ASP A 160 -16.89 19.37 -5.67
N LYS A 161 -16.21 20.52 -5.73
CA LYS A 161 -15.09 20.88 -4.85
C LYS A 161 -15.48 20.96 -3.38
N PHE A 162 -16.74 21.32 -3.09
CA PHE A 162 -17.21 21.51 -1.71
C PHE A 162 -17.64 20.20 -1.03
N HIS A 163 -18.09 19.23 -1.82
CA HIS A 163 -18.52 17.92 -1.31
C HIS A 163 -17.46 16.83 -1.54
N GLY A 164 -16.52 17.02 -2.47
CA GLY A 164 -15.49 16.05 -2.81
C GLY A 164 -16.05 14.66 -3.12
N LEU A 165 -15.18 13.66 -3.17
CA LEU A 165 -15.60 12.30 -2.83
C LEU A 165 -15.62 12.22 -1.30
N ALA A 166 -16.63 12.82 -0.65
CA ALA A 166 -16.79 12.73 0.81
C ALA A 166 -16.90 11.28 1.28
N ASP A 167 -17.47 10.42 0.44
CA ASP A 167 -17.51 8.99 0.67
C ASP A 167 -16.14 8.34 0.43
N GLN A 168 -15.52 7.90 1.54
CA GLN A 168 -14.26 7.15 1.52
C GLN A 168 -14.33 5.90 0.65
N GLU A 169 -15.49 5.24 0.59
CA GLU A 169 -15.65 4.02 -0.20
C GLU A 169 -15.63 4.33 -1.70
N MET A 170 -16.28 5.41 -2.13
CA MET A 170 -16.23 5.86 -3.52
C MET A 170 -14.83 6.25 -3.97
N ARG A 171 -13.96 6.76 -3.07
CA ARG A 171 -12.54 6.99 -3.38
C ARG A 171 -11.83 5.71 -3.81
N TYR A 172 -12.16 4.59 -3.16
CA TYR A 172 -11.59 3.28 -3.48
C TYR A 172 -12.20 2.68 -4.74
N ARG A 173 -13.54 2.78 -4.90
CA ARG A 173 -14.27 2.27 -6.08
C ARG A 173 -13.89 2.99 -7.36
N GLN A 174 -13.71 4.30 -7.26
CA GLN A 174 -13.39 5.18 -8.37
C GLN A 174 -12.05 5.87 -8.15
N ARG A 175 -10.99 5.07 -7.93
CA ARG A 175 -9.63 5.59 -7.73
C ARG A 175 -9.20 6.59 -8.80
N TYR A 176 -9.63 6.40 -10.05
CA TYR A 176 -9.35 7.33 -11.14
C TYR A 176 -9.95 8.73 -10.92
N VAL A 177 -11.08 8.87 -10.22
CA VAL A 177 -11.65 10.16 -9.82
C VAL A 177 -10.90 10.73 -8.62
N ASP A 178 -10.63 9.91 -7.59
CA ASP A 178 -9.84 10.31 -6.41
C ASP A 178 -8.47 10.86 -6.82
N LEU A 179 -7.74 10.17 -7.70
CA LEU A 179 -6.48 10.64 -8.26
C LEU A 179 -6.64 11.94 -9.08
N ILE A 180 -7.83 12.28 -9.60
CA ILE A 180 -8.03 13.57 -10.28
C ILE A 180 -8.19 14.70 -9.27
N VAL A 181 -8.93 14.48 -8.18
CA VAL A 181 -9.41 15.56 -7.29
C VAL A 181 -8.62 15.70 -5.99
N THR A 182 -7.92 14.65 -5.55
CA THR A 182 -7.15 14.59 -4.29
C THR A 182 -5.65 14.51 -4.61
N PRO A 183 -4.89 15.63 -4.56
CA PRO A 183 -3.44 15.62 -4.77
C PRO A 183 -2.69 14.69 -3.83
N GLU A 184 -3.10 14.65 -2.56
CA GLU A 184 -2.44 13.87 -1.51
C GLU A 184 -2.48 12.37 -1.82
N SER A 185 -3.59 11.87 -2.41
CA SER A 185 -3.67 10.49 -2.90
C SER A 185 -2.60 10.20 -3.96
N ARG A 186 -2.31 11.14 -4.87
CA ARG A 186 -1.23 10.96 -5.85
C ARG A 186 0.13 10.88 -5.17
N ASP A 187 0.38 11.78 -4.24
CA ASP A 187 1.66 11.87 -3.53
C ASP A 187 1.95 10.57 -2.77
N THR A 188 0.94 9.95 -2.16
CA THR A 188 1.05 8.61 -1.55
C THR A 188 1.52 7.55 -2.54
N PHE A 189 0.97 7.48 -3.75
CA PHE A 189 1.37 6.47 -4.74
C PHE A 189 2.73 6.76 -5.40
N VAL A 190 3.09 8.04 -5.53
CA VAL A 190 4.44 8.45 -5.93
C VAL A 190 5.46 8.04 -4.86
N ALA A 191 5.16 8.30 -3.58
CA ALA A 191 6.00 7.89 -2.45
C ALA A 191 6.12 6.37 -2.36
N ARG A 192 5.03 5.61 -2.57
CA ARG A 192 5.07 4.14 -2.69
C ARG A 192 6.07 3.67 -3.74
N THR A 193 6.05 4.26 -4.93
CA THR A 193 6.96 3.90 -6.03
C THR A 193 8.42 4.20 -5.65
N LYS A 194 8.68 5.34 -5.01
CA LYS A 194 10.01 5.72 -4.52
C LYS A 194 10.51 4.76 -3.43
N ALA A 195 9.66 4.39 -2.47
CA ALA A 195 9.99 3.46 -1.40
C ALA A 195 10.37 2.07 -1.95
N ILE A 196 9.56 1.51 -2.85
CA ILE A 196 9.87 0.21 -3.48
C ILE A 196 11.17 0.28 -4.30
N SER A 197 11.40 1.39 -5.00
CA SER A 197 12.64 1.59 -5.78
C SER A 197 13.87 1.69 -4.86
N SER A 198 13.74 2.36 -3.72
CA SER A 198 14.77 2.43 -2.66
C SER A 198 15.08 1.04 -2.11
N VAL A 199 14.05 0.26 -1.74
CA VAL A 199 14.22 -1.12 -1.27
C VAL A 199 14.97 -1.96 -2.29
N ARG A 200 14.56 -1.95 -3.58
CA ARG A 200 15.29 -2.67 -4.64
C ARG A 200 16.75 -2.27 -4.75
N ARG A 201 17.03 -0.95 -4.71
CA ARG A 201 18.40 -0.44 -4.76
C ARG A 201 19.22 -0.93 -3.57
N PHE A 202 18.68 -0.84 -2.36
CA PHE A 202 19.35 -1.31 -1.14
C PHE A 202 19.68 -2.81 -1.22
N MET A 203 18.73 -3.63 -1.67
CA MET A 203 18.95 -5.06 -1.87
C MET A 203 20.04 -5.36 -2.91
N ALA A 204 20.02 -4.65 -4.04
CA ALA A 204 21.03 -4.80 -5.08
C ALA A 204 22.44 -4.37 -4.61
N GLU A 205 22.56 -3.27 -3.86
CA GLU A 205 23.82 -2.82 -3.26
C GLU A 205 24.36 -3.83 -2.23
N ALA A 206 23.46 -4.56 -1.56
CA ALA A 206 23.78 -5.67 -0.67
C ALA A 206 24.03 -7.03 -1.39
N ASN A 207 24.13 -7.02 -2.73
CA ASN A 207 24.36 -8.19 -3.59
C ASN A 207 23.25 -9.26 -3.52
N PHE A 208 21.99 -8.87 -3.28
CA PHE A 208 20.85 -9.77 -3.47
C PHE A 208 20.39 -9.76 -4.93
N MET A 209 20.13 -10.96 -5.47
CA MET A 209 19.57 -11.16 -6.79
C MET A 209 18.04 -11.10 -6.73
N GLU A 210 17.41 -10.18 -7.47
CA GLU A 210 15.95 -10.18 -7.62
C GLU A 210 15.54 -11.38 -8.50
N VAL A 211 14.57 -12.17 -8.04
CA VAL A 211 14.08 -13.38 -8.72
C VAL A 211 12.56 -13.37 -8.81
N GLU A 212 12.01 -14.20 -9.69
CA GLU A 212 10.56 -14.41 -9.81
C GLU A 212 10.26 -15.90 -9.61
N THR A 213 9.51 -16.23 -8.55
CA THR A 213 9.00 -17.59 -8.31
C THR A 213 7.54 -17.71 -8.73
N PRO A 214 6.99 -18.94 -8.90
CA PRO A 214 5.60 -19.12 -9.31
C PRO A 214 4.60 -18.43 -8.37
N MET A 215 3.50 -17.91 -8.92
CA MET A 215 2.33 -17.50 -8.14
C MET A 215 1.28 -18.62 -8.00
N LEU A 216 1.35 -19.62 -8.87
CA LEU A 216 0.48 -20.79 -8.84
C LEU A 216 1.27 -21.97 -8.30
N HIS A 217 0.91 -22.46 -7.11
CA HIS A 217 1.54 -23.60 -6.47
C HIS A 217 0.64 -24.84 -6.55
N PRO A 218 1.19 -26.04 -6.73
CA PRO A 218 0.42 -27.28 -6.57
C PRO A 218 0.07 -27.55 -5.09
N ILE A 219 0.93 -27.09 -4.18
CA ILE A 219 0.73 -27.17 -2.72
C ILE A 219 1.01 -25.77 -2.14
N PRO A 220 0.05 -25.13 -1.46
CA PRO A 220 0.29 -23.85 -0.81
C PRO A 220 1.10 -24.08 0.49
N GLY A 221 2.06 -23.21 0.77
CA GLY A 221 2.94 -23.30 1.92
C GLY A 221 3.78 -22.04 2.09
N GLY A 222 4.65 -22.03 3.10
CA GLY A 222 5.48 -20.87 3.46
C GLY A 222 4.79 -19.85 4.37
N ALA A 223 3.52 -20.06 4.73
CA ALA A 223 2.80 -19.27 5.72
C ALA A 223 1.65 -20.10 6.31
N ALA A 224 1.10 -19.67 7.44
CA ALA A 224 -0.18 -20.14 7.96
C ALA A 224 -1.28 -19.20 7.46
N ALA A 225 -2.06 -19.63 6.46
CA ALA A 225 -3.15 -18.86 5.88
C ALA A 225 -4.03 -19.73 4.97
N LYS A 226 -5.30 -19.37 4.86
CA LYS A 226 -6.23 -20.02 3.92
C LYS A 226 -5.92 -19.60 2.47
N PRO A 227 -5.68 -20.54 1.53
CA PRO A 227 -5.32 -20.20 0.15
C PRO A 227 -6.56 -19.94 -0.73
N PHE A 228 -6.35 -19.23 -1.85
CA PHE A 228 -7.30 -19.28 -2.98
C PHE A 228 -7.02 -20.51 -3.84
N ILE A 229 -8.09 -21.22 -4.21
CA ILE A 229 -8.03 -22.42 -5.05
C ILE A 229 -8.45 -22.07 -6.48
N THR A 230 -7.75 -22.60 -7.47
CA THR A 230 -8.05 -22.48 -8.90
C THR A 230 -7.77 -23.80 -9.63
N HIS A 231 -8.08 -23.87 -10.93
CA HIS A 231 -7.93 -25.10 -11.73
C HIS A 231 -7.25 -24.81 -13.07
N HIS A 232 -6.21 -25.59 -13.40
CA HIS A 232 -5.56 -25.55 -14.70
C HIS A 232 -6.26 -26.51 -15.67
N ASN A 233 -7.19 -25.99 -16.46
CA ASN A 233 -8.09 -26.78 -17.34
C ASN A 233 -7.37 -27.79 -18.26
N ALA A 234 -6.27 -27.39 -18.90
CA ALA A 234 -5.61 -28.26 -19.89
C ALA A 234 -4.79 -29.41 -19.26
N LEU A 235 -4.42 -29.29 -17.99
CA LEU A 235 -3.69 -30.33 -17.24
C LEU A 235 -4.60 -31.07 -16.26
N ASP A 236 -5.88 -30.66 -16.21
CA ASP A 236 -6.86 -31.11 -15.23
C ASP A 236 -6.30 -31.16 -13.79
N MET A 237 -5.68 -30.06 -13.37
CA MET A 237 -4.90 -29.99 -12.14
C MET A 237 -5.35 -28.83 -11.27
N GLN A 238 -5.67 -29.14 -10.01
CA GLN A 238 -5.93 -28.13 -8.99
C GLN A 238 -4.64 -27.37 -8.68
N MET A 239 -4.75 -26.04 -8.60
CA MET A 239 -3.65 -25.14 -8.27
C MET A 239 -4.11 -24.18 -7.18
N TYR A 240 -3.16 -23.56 -6.51
CA TYR A 240 -3.39 -22.59 -5.46
C TYR A 240 -2.67 -21.30 -5.79
N MET A 241 -3.31 -20.16 -5.53
CA MET A 241 -2.57 -18.90 -5.48
C MET A 241 -1.67 -18.94 -4.25
N ARG A 242 -0.39 -18.57 -4.40
CA ARG A 242 0.58 -18.68 -3.30
C ARG A 242 0.18 -17.80 -2.10
N ILE A 243 0.38 -18.35 -0.91
CA ILE A 243 0.28 -17.62 0.36
C ILE A 243 1.63 -17.01 0.78
N ALA A 244 2.74 -17.59 0.29
CA ALA A 244 4.11 -17.10 0.37
C ALA A 244 5.01 -17.79 -0.70
N PRO A 245 6.07 -17.13 -1.22
CA PRO A 245 7.09 -17.75 -2.08
C PRO A 245 8.21 -18.49 -1.33
N GLU A 246 8.27 -18.39 0.00
CA GLU A 246 9.32 -18.94 0.89
C GLU A 246 9.92 -20.30 0.45
N LEU A 247 9.07 -21.32 0.24
CA LEU A 247 9.55 -22.68 -0.07
C LEU A 247 10.25 -22.75 -1.44
N TYR A 248 9.88 -21.90 -2.40
CA TYR A 248 10.56 -21.83 -3.70
C TYR A 248 11.86 -21.03 -3.61
N LEU A 249 11.88 -19.94 -2.85
CA LEU A 249 13.10 -19.15 -2.64
C LEU A 249 14.19 -19.99 -1.95
N LYS A 250 13.82 -20.83 -0.97
CA LYS A 250 14.75 -21.77 -0.33
C LYS A 250 15.28 -22.86 -1.27
N ARG A 251 14.48 -23.31 -2.25
CA ARG A 251 14.98 -24.20 -3.32
C ARG A 251 16.06 -23.52 -4.17
N LEU A 252 16.01 -22.20 -4.35
CA LEU A 252 17.09 -21.45 -5.01
C LEU A 252 18.37 -21.40 -4.17
N ILE A 253 18.23 -21.31 -2.84
CA ILE A 253 19.36 -21.42 -1.92
C ILE A 253 20.02 -22.80 -2.02
N VAL A 254 19.22 -23.88 -2.00
CA VAL A 254 19.72 -25.25 -2.28
C VAL A 254 20.42 -25.31 -3.65
N GLY A 255 19.89 -24.63 -4.66
CA GLY A 255 20.46 -24.53 -5.99
C GLY A 255 21.78 -23.75 -6.08
N GLY A 256 22.22 -23.09 -5.01
CA GLY A 256 23.50 -22.39 -4.91
C GLY A 256 23.42 -20.87 -5.09
N PHE A 257 22.23 -20.28 -5.23
CA PHE A 257 22.11 -18.83 -5.11
C PHE A 257 22.17 -18.42 -3.64
N GLU A 258 23.23 -17.72 -3.23
CA GLU A 258 23.45 -17.41 -1.82
C GLU A 258 22.62 -16.23 -1.31
N ARG A 259 22.19 -15.31 -2.18
CA ARG A 259 21.41 -14.12 -1.81
C ARG A 259 20.33 -13.84 -2.83
N VAL A 260 19.08 -14.10 -2.49
CA VAL A 260 17.92 -13.89 -3.37
C VAL A 260 16.86 -13.07 -2.67
N PHE A 261 16.10 -12.28 -3.43
CA PHE A 261 14.90 -11.63 -2.94
C PHE A 261 13.81 -11.55 -4.02
N GLU A 262 12.57 -11.48 -3.60
CA GLU A 262 11.42 -11.26 -4.47
C GLU A 262 10.48 -10.21 -3.84
N ILE A 263 10.05 -9.21 -4.62
CA ILE A 263 9.00 -8.24 -4.23
C ILE A 263 7.78 -8.46 -5.10
N ASN A 264 6.78 -9.16 -4.57
CA ASN A 264 5.58 -9.45 -5.35
C ASN A 264 4.39 -9.85 -4.47
N ARG A 265 3.31 -10.36 -5.07
CA ARG A 265 2.02 -10.57 -4.42
C ARG A 265 1.95 -11.89 -3.66
N ASN A 266 1.32 -11.86 -2.50
CA ASN A 266 0.76 -13.02 -1.79
C ASN A 266 -0.76 -12.90 -1.76
N PHE A 267 -1.45 -14.05 -1.70
CA PHE A 267 -2.91 -14.13 -1.73
C PHE A 267 -3.42 -14.93 -0.53
N ARG A 268 -4.25 -14.31 0.30
CA ARG A 268 -4.87 -14.97 1.48
C ARG A 268 -6.38 -14.82 1.43
N ASN A 269 -7.08 -15.95 1.48
CA ASN A 269 -8.54 -16.03 1.37
C ASN A 269 -9.18 -15.79 2.75
N GLU A 270 -8.98 -14.56 3.23
CA GLU A 270 -9.39 -14.09 4.56
C GLU A 270 -10.32 -12.87 4.42
N GLY A 271 -10.83 -12.38 5.55
CA GLY A 271 -11.71 -11.22 5.59
C GLY A 271 -11.02 -9.92 5.18
N VAL A 272 -11.72 -9.08 4.41
CA VAL A 272 -11.26 -7.72 4.10
C VAL A 272 -11.51 -6.80 5.29
N SER A 273 -10.48 -6.07 5.72
CA SER A 273 -10.55 -5.09 6.82
C SER A 273 -9.79 -3.81 6.45
N PRO A 274 -9.80 -2.74 7.27
CA PRO A 274 -8.90 -1.61 7.10
C PRO A 274 -7.39 -1.97 7.20
N ARG A 275 -7.08 -3.17 7.70
CA ARG A 275 -5.71 -3.67 7.90
C ARG A 275 -5.32 -4.79 6.93
N HIS A 276 -6.31 -5.45 6.30
CA HIS A 276 -6.12 -6.65 5.49
C HIS A 276 -6.79 -6.51 4.12
N ASN A 277 -6.04 -6.87 3.08
CA ASN A 277 -6.49 -6.99 1.71
C ASN A 277 -6.15 -8.40 1.21
N PRO A 278 -7.03 -9.09 0.47
CA PRO A 278 -6.84 -10.51 0.10
C PRO A 278 -5.65 -10.73 -0.83
N GLU A 279 -5.16 -9.68 -1.49
CA GLU A 279 -3.88 -9.64 -2.16
C GLU A 279 -3.01 -8.51 -1.58
N PHE A 280 -1.75 -8.79 -1.26
CA PHE A 280 -0.85 -7.81 -0.65
C PHE A 280 0.60 -8.08 -1.05
N THR A 281 1.40 -7.02 -1.04
CA THR A 281 2.79 -7.07 -1.51
C THR A 281 3.71 -7.39 -0.34
N MET A 282 4.47 -8.48 -0.48
CA MET A 282 5.56 -8.83 0.42
C MET A 282 6.88 -8.67 -0.33
N MET A 283 7.93 -8.32 0.40
CA MET A 283 9.29 -8.66 0.02
C MET A 283 9.70 -9.86 0.84
N GLU A 284 10.25 -10.90 0.22
CA GLU A 284 10.96 -11.97 0.93
C GLU A 284 12.40 -12.00 0.45
N PHE A 285 13.34 -12.18 1.37
CA PHE A 285 14.75 -12.29 1.06
C PHE A 285 15.44 -13.36 1.90
N TYR A 286 16.42 -14.02 1.29
CA TYR A 286 17.17 -15.13 1.89
C TYR A 286 18.65 -14.93 1.65
N ALA A 287 19.46 -15.09 2.70
CA ALA A 287 20.91 -15.00 2.65
C ALA A 287 21.54 -16.24 3.29
N ALA A 288 22.29 -17.01 2.52
CA ALA A 288 23.08 -18.11 3.03
C ALA A 288 24.16 -17.59 4.00
N TYR A 289 24.49 -18.43 4.98
CA TYR A 289 25.47 -18.21 6.04
C TYR A 289 25.17 -17.02 6.96
N THR A 290 23.89 -16.67 7.12
CA THR A 290 23.42 -15.68 8.09
C THR A 290 22.42 -16.31 9.07
N ASP A 291 22.15 -15.60 10.16
CA ASP A 291 21.19 -15.99 11.20
C ASP A 291 20.17 -14.87 11.45
N TYR A 292 19.20 -15.13 12.32
CA TYR A 292 18.17 -14.16 12.71
C TYR A 292 18.73 -12.86 13.31
N ARG A 293 19.93 -12.86 13.90
CA ARG A 293 20.57 -11.66 14.43
C ARG A 293 21.05 -10.75 13.31
N TRP A 294 21.73 -11.33 12.33
CA TRP A 294 22.12 -10.62 11.12
C TRP A 294 20.90 -10.06 10.39
N LEU A 295 19.81 -10.84 10.31
CA LEU A 295 18.56 -10.39 9.69
C LEU A 295 17.92 -9.22 10.42
N MET A 296 17.93 -9.18 11.76
CA MET A 296 17.42 -8.04 12.53
C MET A 296 18.24 -6.77 12.21
N ASP A 297 19.58 -6.88 12.21
CA ASP A 297 20.46 -5.76 11.89
C ASP A 297 20.23 -5.26 10.45
N PHE A 298 20.06 -6.18 9.49
CA PHE A 298 19.82 -5.86 8.09
C PHE A 298 18.45 -5.24 7.86
N THR A 299 17.40 -5.80 8.47
CA THR A 299 16.02 -5.30 8.40
C THR A 299 15.90 -3.89 8.96
N GLU A 300 16.55 -3.63 10.10
CA GLU A 300 16.60 -2.29 10.71
C GLU A 300 17.23 -1.26 9.75
N GLN A 301 18.37 -1.59 9.15
CA GLN A 301 19.06 -0.71 8.18
C GLN A 301 18.21 -0.45 6.94
N LEU A 302 17.60 -1.51 6.38
CA LEU A 302 16.74 -1.42 5.20
C LEU A 302 15.55 -0.49 5.43
N ILE A 303 14.80 -0.70 6.53
CA ILE A 303 13.61 0.11 6.84
C ILE A 303 13.99 1.57 7.11
N ARG A 304 15.07 1.80 7.86
CA ARG A 304 15.58 3.15 8.13
C ARG A 304 15.97 3.87 6.83
N GLN A 305 16.69 3.18 5.93
CA GLN A 305 17.09 3.77 4.65
C GLN A 305 15.88 4.05 3.74
N ALA A 306 14.91 3.13 3.68
CA ALA A 306 13.68 3.34 2.93
C ALA A 306 12.89 4.56 3.45
N ALA A 307 12.90 4.82 4.76
CA ALA A 307 12.29 6.00 5.34
C ALA A 307 12.98 7.29 4.93
N ILE A 308 14.33 7.33 5.00
CA ILE A 308 15.13 8.47 4.57
C ILE A 308 14.91 8.75 3.08
N ASP A 309 14.93 7.73 2.23
CA ASP A 309 14.78 7.89 0.79
C ASP A 309 13.38 8.34 0.37
N ALA A 310 12.34 7.89 1.09
CA ALA A 310 10.95 8.21 0.77
C ALA A 310 10.50 9.57 1.32
N SER A 311 10.95 9.92 2.53
CA SER A 311 10.46 11.09 3.29
C SER A 311 11.52 12.17 3.57
N GLY A 312 12.80 11.87 3.32
CA GLY A 312 13.93 12.74 3.66
C GLY A 312 14.42 12.60 5.11
N SER A 313 13.77 11.78 5.94
CA SER A 313 14.07 11.64 7.37
C SER A 313 13.81 10.20 7.87
N ALA A 314 14.53 9.78 8.90
CA ALA A 314 14.21 8.56 9.67
C ALA A 314 13.25 8.85 10.84
N THR A 315 13.03 10.12 11.18
CA THR A 315 12.03 10.55 12.15
C THR A 315 10.77 10.99 11.38
N LEU A 316 9.69 10.23 11.57
CA LEU A 316 8.42 10.35 10.87
C LEU A 316 7.33 10.85 11.82
N GLU A 317 6.24 11.35 11.25
CA GLU A 317 4.98 11.54 11.97
C GLU A 317 3.97 10.51 11.46
N TYR A 318 3.42 9.71 12.36
CA TYR A 318 2.37 8.75 12.05
C TYR A 318 1.14 9.03 12.92
N GLN A 319 0.03 9.39 12.29
CA GLN A 319 -1.27 9.62 12.94
C GLN A 319 -1.19 10.61 14.12
N GLY A 320 -0.42 11.69 13.96
CA GLY A 320 -0.27 12.75 14.96
C GLY A 320 0.71 12.45 16.09
N ARG A 321 1.48 11.36 16.00
CA ARG A 321 2.52 11.00 16.97
C ARG A 321 3.85 10.74 16.26
N GLU A 322 4.93 11.21 16.87
CA GLU A 322 6.29 10.99 16.37
C GLU A 322 6.66 9.50 16.39
N LEU A 323 7.29 9.05 15.30
CA LEU A 323 7.87 7.72 15.15
C LEU A 323 9.33 7.85 14.73
N ASP A 324 10.24 7.53 15.64
CA ASP A 324 11.68 7.70 15.43
C ASP A 324 12.37 6.39 15.04
N LEU A 325 12.58 6.20 13.73
CA LEU A 325 13.31 5.06 13.19
C LEU A 325 14.84 5.26 13.23
N ALA A 326 15.33 6.45 13.63
CA ALA A 326 16.76 6.72 13.72
C ALA A 326 17.40 6.02 14.93
N LYS A 327 16.62 5.79 15.99
CA LYS A 327 17.07 5.05 17.18
C LYS A 327 17.27 3.57 16.86
N PRO A 328 18.16 2.87 17.61
CA PRO A 328 18.26 1.41 17.56
C PRO A 328 16.90 0.78 17.87
N PHE A 329 16.52 -0.27 17.14
CA PHE A 329 15.25 -0.94 17.37
C PHE A 329 15.35 -1.77 18.66
N HIS A 330 14.27 -1.77 19.45
CA HIS A 330 14.21 -2.57 20.67
C HIS A 330 14.26 -4.06 20.31
N ARG A 331 14.82 -4.88 21.21
CA ARG A 331 14.79 -6.35 21.09
C ARG A 331 14.31 -6.91 22.42
N LEU A 332 13.14 -7.54 22.41
CA LEU A 332 12.49 -8.09 23.59
C LEU A 332 12.03 -9.52 23.29
N THR A 333 12.16 -10.42 24.26
CA THR A 333 11.41 -11.68 24.20
C THR A 333 9.91 -11.44 24.44
N ILE A 334 9.07 -12.41 24.07
CA ILE A 334 7.62 -12.38 24.32
C ILE A 334 7.33 -12.05 25.80
N VAL A 335 7.98 -12.76 26.73
CA VAL A 335 7.80 -12.57 28.18
C VAL A 335 8.23 -11.16 28.63
N GLN A 336 9.36 -10.66 28.14
CA GLN A 336 9.83 -9.31 28.47
C GLN A 336 8.86 -8.23 27.96
N ALA A 337 8.28 -8.42 26.77
CA ALA A 337 7.28 -7.51 26.23
C ALA A 337 5.99 -7.53 27.07
N ILE A 338 5.47 -8.71 27.44
CA ILE A 338 4.33 -8.81 28.36
C ILE A 338 4.62 -8.06 29.67
N GLN A 339 5.77 -8.30 30.30
CA GLN A 339 6.12 -7.63 31.56
C GLN A 339 6.28 -6.12 31.43
N LYS A 340 6.78 -5.63 30.29
CA LYS A 340 6.93 -4.19 30.04
C LYS A 340 5.59 -3.46 29.98
N TYR A 341 4.57 -4.09 29.38
CA TYR A 341 3.26 -3.47 29.13
C TYR A 341 2.14 -3.93 30.07
N ALA A 342 2.36 -5.04 30.78
CA ALA A 342 1.50 -5.63 31.80
C ALA A 342 2.34 -6.08 33.01
N PRO A 343 2.89 -5.11 33.79
CA PRO A 343 3.86 -5.39 34.85
C PRO A 343 3.30 -6.18 36.04
N GLN A 344 1.99 -6.45 36.06
CA GLN A 344 1.37 -7.31 37.05
C GLN A 344 1.75 -8.79 36.91
N TYR A 345 2.23 -9.23 35.74
CA TYR A 345 2.55 -10.64 35.49
C TYR A 345 3.98 -10.98 35.91
N THR A 346 4.14 -12.00 36.76
CA THR A 346 5.45 -12.48 37.20
C THR A 346 6.01 -13.56 36.26
N ASN A 347 7.32 -13.85 36.35
CA ASN A 347 7.92 -14.93 35.57
C ASN A 347 7.30 -16.29 35.89
N GLU A 348 6.97 -16.55 37.15
CA GLU A 348 6.37 -17.81 37.59
C GLU A 348 4.98 -18.00 36.99
N GLN A 349 4.18 -16.92 36.93
CA GLN A 349 2.87 -16.93 36.29
C GLN A 349 2.98 -17.18 34.78
N LEU A 350 3.90 -16.48 34.12
CA LEU A 350 4.10 -16.62 32.68
C LEU A 350 4.72 -17.97 32.29
N ALA A 351 5.32 -18.70 33.23
CA ALA A 351 5.81 -20.07 33.02
C ALA A 351 4.76 -21.16 33.31
N ASP A 352 3.58 -20.80 33.82
CA ASP A 352 2.53 -21.75 34.21
C ASP A 352 1.41 -21.82 33.15
N ALA A 353 1.31 -22.97 32.47
CA ALA A 353 0.28 -23.21 31.47
C ALA A 353 -1.16 -23.10 32.01
N ALA A 354 -1.41 -23.53 33.25
CA ALA A 354 -2.73 -23.47 33.86
C ALA A 354 -3.14 -22.02 34.15
N PHE A 355 -2.17 -21.22 34.62
CA PHE A 355 -2.34 -19.77 34.76
C PHE A 355 -2.66 -19.12 33.41
N LEU A 356 -1.84 -19.33 32.38
CA LEU A 356 -2.03 -18.72 31.07
C LEU A 356 -3.39 -19.06 30.45
N ARG A 357 -3.80 -20.35 30.49
CA ARG A 357 -5.13 -20.77 30.00
C ARG A 357 -6.28 -20.08 30.75
N THR A 358 -6.11 -19.86 32.05
CA THR A 358 -7.11 -19.16 32.86
C THR A 358 -7.13 -17.67 32.55
N GLU A 359 -5.96 -17.08 32.33
CA GLU A 359 -5.80 -15.66 32.04
C GLU A 359 -6.36 -15.29 30.65
N LEU A 360 -6.07 -16.10 29.63
CA LEU A 360 -6.54 -15.93 28.25
C LEU A 360 -8.08 -15.86 28.15
N LYS A 361 -8.80 -16.60 29.02
CA LYS A 361 -10.27 -16.53 29.07
C LYS A 361 -10.80 -15.14 29.41
N LYS A 362 -10.03 -14.30 30.12
CA LYS A 362 -10.42 -12.91 30.41
C LYS A 362 -10.45 -12.03 29.17
N PHE A 363 -9.67 -12.39 28.15
CA PHE A 363 -9.60 -11.72 26.86
C PHE A 363 -10.55 -12.35 25.82
N GLY A 364 -11.30 -13.39 26.20
CA GLY A 364 -12.18 -14.12 25.28
C GLY A 364 -11.45 -15.11 24.38
N VAL A 365 -10.18 -15.40 24.65
CA VAL A 365 -9.39 -16.41 23.92
C VAL A 365 -9.68 -17.79 24.50
N ASP A 366 -10.20 -18.68 23.66
CA ASP A 366 -10.47 -20.07 24.00
C ASP A 366 -9.28 -20.97 23.61
N ALA A 367 -8.43 -21.26 24.60
CA ALA A 367 -7.25 -22.10 24.43
C ALA A 367 -7.55 -23.60 24.22
N GLU A 368 -8.83 -23.99 24.09
CA GLU A 368 -9.26 -25.35 23.75
C GLU A 368 -9.59 -25.53 22.25
N GLN A 369 -9.52 -24.46 21.45
CA GLN A 369 -9.76 -24.54 20.01
C GLN A 369 -8.63 -25.30 19.26
N PRO A 370 -8.89 -25.84 18.05
CA PRO A 370 -7.95 -26.70 17.32
C PRO A 370 -6.55 -26.11 17.10
N GLN A 371 -6.43 -24.80 16.90
CA GLN A 371 -5.14 -24.12 16.74
C GLN A 371 -4.25 -24.24 18.00
N PHE A 372 -4.86 -24.45 19.18
CA PHE A 372 -4.15 -24.66 20.44
C PHE A 372 -3.97 -26.13 20.81
N LEU A 373 -4.32 -27.08 19.94
CA LEU A 373 -4.24 -28.52 20.21
C LEU A 373 -2.83 -28.96 20.66
N ASN A 374 -1.80 -28.38 20.05
CA ASN A 374 -0.40 -28.61 20.34
C ASN A 374 0.25 -27.47 21.14
N ALA A 375 -0.55 -26.58 21.75
CA ALA A 375 -0.03 -25.41 22.45
C ALA A 375 0.63 -25.79 23.78
N GLY A 376 1.94 -25.61 23.83
CA GLY A 376 2.72 -25.58 25.05
C GLY A 376 2.63 -24.21 25.74
N VAL A 377 3.48 -24.01 26.75
CA VAL A 377 3.58 -22.73 27.48
C VAL A 377 3.90 -21.58 26.52
N GLY A 378 4.74 -21.81 25.51
CA GLY A 378 5.17 -20.77 24.59
C GLY A 378 4.02 -20.22 23.73
N ALA A 379 3.21 -21.07 23.10
CA ALA A 379 2.06 -20.62 22.32
C ALA A 379 1.05 -19.86 23.19
N LEU A 380 0.87 -20.27 24.43
CA LEU A 380 -0.01 -19.57 25.38
C LEU A 380 0.58 -18.21 25.79
N GLN A 381 1.90 -18.09 25.95
CA GLN A 381 2.57 -16.80 26.15
C GLN A 381 2.40 -15.89 24.93
N LEU A 382 2.54 -16.42 23.72
CA LEU A 382 2.35 -15.66 22.48
C LEU A 382 0.90 -15.11 22.40
N ALA A 383 -0.09 -15.95 22.64
CA ALA A 383 -1.50 -15.51 22.68
C ALA A 383 -1.74 -14.43 23.74
N LEU A 384 -1.10 -14.53 24.91
CA LEU A 384 -1.22 -13.48 25.92
C LEU A 384 -0.51 -12.18 25.50
N PHE A 385 0.62 -12.29 24.80
CA PHE A 385 1.34 -11.14 24.24
C PHE A 385 0.49 -10.38 23.21
N GLU A 386 -0.20 -11.08 22.31
CA GLU A 386 -1.10 -10.49 21.30
C GLU A 386 -2.18 -9.62 21.97
N GLU A 387 -2.75 -10.12 23.07
CA GLU A 387 -3.82 -9.44 23.81
C GLU A 387 -3.35 -8.31 24.74
N THR A 388 -2.09 -8.33 25.18
CA THR A 388 -1.61 -7.42 26.24
C THR A 388 -0.53 -6.44 25.82
N ALA A 389 0.35 -6.80 24.89
CA ALA A 389 1.56 -6.03 24.58
C ALA A 389 1.62 -5.57 23.11
N GLU A 390 1.19 -6.40 22.15
CA GLU A 390 1.38 -6.16 20.71
C GLU A 390 0.93 -4.75 20.28
N SER A 391 -0.32 -4.39 20.60
CA SER A 391 -0.92 -3.11 20.21
C SER A 391 -0.22 -1.88 20.82
N GLN A 392 0.60 -2.07 21.86
CA GLN A 392 1.33 -1.03 22.57
C GLN A 392 2.76 -0.81 22.03
N LEU A 393 3.23 -1.65 21.11
CA LEU A 393 4.55 -1.56 20.48
C LEU A 393 4.62 -0.40 19.47
N TRP A 394 4.64 0.83 19.99
CA TRP A 394 4.72 2.05 19.18
C TRP A 394 6.08 2.19 18.48
N GLU A 395 7.14 2.18 19.27
CA GLU A 395 8.52 2.25 18.79
C GLU A 395 8.92 0.93 18.12
N PRO A 396 9.81 0.97 17.12
CA PRO A 396 10.22 -0.22 16.40
C PRO A 396 10.85 -1.24 17.35
N THR A 397 10.20 -2.40 17.45
CA THR A 397 10.54 -3.44 18.42
C THR A 397 10.52 -4.81 17.76
N PHE A 398 11.67 -5.47 17.76
CA PHE A 398 11.78 -6.89 17.48
C PHE A 398 11.32 -7.68 18.70
N ILE A 399 10.28 -8.49 18.53
CA ILE A 399 9.96 -9.58 19.43
C ILE A 399 10.74 -10.79 18.97
N ILE A 400 11.45 -11.47 19.87
CA ILE A 400 12.40 -12.53 19.53
C ILE A 400 12.12 -13.82 20.29
N ASP A 401 12.76 -14.90 19.82
CA ASP A 401 12.83 -16.20 20.48
C ASP A 401 11.43 -16.85 20.62
N TYR A 402 10.77 -17.05 19.47
CA TYR A 402 9.44 -17.62 19.40
C TYR A 402 9.43 -19.12 19.75
N PRO A 403 8.29 -19.65 20.21
CA PRO A 403 8.18 -21.08 20.50
C PRO A 403 8.15 -21.91 19.22
N VAL A 404 8.68 -23.13 19.30
CA VAL A 404 8.81 -24.06 18.17
C VAL A 404 7.46 -24.47 17.58
N GLU A 405 6.45 -24.60 18.43
CA GLU A 405 5.09 -25.06 18.08
C GLU A 405 4.33 -24.10 17.16
N VAL A 406 4.69 -22.82 17.11
CA VAL A 406 4.12 -21.81 16.20
C VAL A 406 5.11 -21.39 15.10
N SER A 407 6.26 -22.08 15.00
CA SER A 407 7.37 -21.71 14.13
C SER A 407 7.83 -22.92 13.28
N PRO A 408 6.97 -23.44 12.39
CA PRO A 408 7.20 -24.71 11.70
C PRO A 408 8.37 -24.71 10.71
N LEU A 409 8.86 -23.54 10.30
CA LEU A 409 9.93 -23.36 9.31
C LEU A 409 11.21 -22.75 9.90
N ALA A 410 11.21 -22.37 11.18
CA ALA A 410 12.33 -21.72 11.84
C ALA A 410 13.23 -22.71 12.57
N ARG A 411 14.56 -22.51 12.48
CA ARG A 411 15.57 -23.30 13.17
C ARG A 411 15.36 -23.27 14.69
N ALA A 412 15.42 -24.43 15.33
CA ALA A 412 15.40 -24.52 16.80
C ALA A 412 16.71 -23.97 17.41
N SER A 413 16.62 -23.38 18.59
CA SER A 413 17.79 -22.91 19.34
C SER A 413 18.64 -24.09 19.81
N ASP A 414 19.97 -23.96 19.72
CA ASP A 414 20.92 -24.95 20.24
C ASP A 414 20.93 -25.00 21.78
N THR A 415 20.57 -23.90 22.44
CA THR A 415 20.73 -23.72 23.90
C THR A 415 19.41 -23.63 24.67
N MET A 416 18.29 -23.37 23.99
CA MET A 416 16.98 -23.19 24.61
C MET A 416 15.97 -24.17 23.98
N PRO A 417 15.76 -25.35 24.59
CA PRO A 417 14.78 -26.32 24.08
C PRO A 417 13.38 -25.71 23.96
N GLY A 418 12.70 -25.96 22.84
CA GLY A 418 11.35 -25.46 22.58
C GLY A 418 11.28 -24.04 22.01
N ILE A 419 12.41 -23.37 21.83
CA ILE A 419 12.52 -22.03 21.23
C ILE A 419 13.13 -22.11 19.84
N THR A 420 12.73 -21.22 18.94
CA THR A 420 13.30 -21.01 17.61
C THR A 420 13.98 -19.66 17.51
N GLU A 421 14.97 -19.60 16.64
CA GLU A 421 15.68 -18.36 16.27
C GLU A 421 14.83 -17.54 15.29
N ARG A 422 13.73 -17.00 15.80
CA ARG A 422 12.75 -16.21 15.04
C ARG A 422 12.50 -14.86 15.69
N PHE A 423 12.19 -13.88 14.85
CA PHE A 423 11.70 -12.57 15.28
C PHE A 423 10.50 -12.12 14.46
N GLU A 424 9.71 -11.22 15.05
CA GLU A 424 8.78 -10.36 14.35
C GLU A 424 9.07 -8.90 14.73
N LEU A 425 9.00 -8.00 13.76
CA LEU A 425 9.19 -6.58 13.96
C LEU A 425 7.83 -5.89 14.03
N PHE A 426 7.55 -5.24 15.14
CA PHE A 426 6.35 -4.43 15.32
C PHE A 426 6.70 -2.94 15.31
N ILE A 427 5.90 -2.15 14.59
CA ILE A 427 5.97 -0.69 14.58
C ILE A 427 4.55 -0.15 14.62
N THR A 428 4.25 0.81 15.50
CA THR A 428 2.90 1.37 15.69
C THR A 428 1.83 0.33 16.06
N GLY A 429 2.24 -0.74 16.76
CA GLY A 429 1.37 -1.84 17.17
C GLY A 429 0.92 -2.74 16.02
N ARG A 430 1.75 -2.87 14.97
CA ARG A 430 1.49 -3.70 13.79
C ARG A 430 2.77 -4.40 13.37
N GLU A 431 2.66 -5.67 13.02
CA GLU A 431 3.75 -6.44 12.42
C GLU A 431 4.14 -5.86 11.04
N ILE A 432 5.43 -5.56 10.86
CA ILE A 432 6.02 -5.02 9.64
C ILE A 432 6.92 -6.04 8.96
N ALA A 433 7.58 -6.90 9.73
CA ALA A 433 8.45 -7.95 9.22
C ALA A 433 8.43 -9.18 10.13
N ASN A 434 8.72 -10.34 9.55
CA ASN A 434 8.94 -11.60 10.26
C ASN A 434 10.16 -12.28 9.64
N GLY A 435 11.03 -12.86 10.46
CA GLY A 435 12.24 -13.51 9.96
C GLY A 435 12.86 -14.45 10.96
N PHE A 436 13.70 -15.35 10.45
CA PHE A 436 14.27 -16.42 11.26
C PHE A 436 15.54 -17.00 10.64
N SER A 437 16.33 -17.66 11.48
CA SER A 437 17.29 -18.65 10.99
C SER A 437 16.49 -19.81 10.40
N GLU A 438 16.80 -20.20 9.16
CA GLU A 438 16.02 -21.17 8.40
C GLU A 438 16.24 -22.60 8.89
N LEU A 439 15.15 -23.36 8.99
CA LEU A 439 15.24 -24.80 9.25
C LEU A 439 15.72 -25.53 7.99
N ASN A 440 16.97 -25.97 8.02
CA ASN A 440 17.61 -26.72 6.95
C ASN A 440 17.78 -28.23 7.25
N ASP A 441 17.36 -28.70 8.42
CA ASP A 441 17.30 -30.12 8.77
C ASP A 441 16.05 -30.77 8.13
N PRO A 442 16.19 -31.66 7.13
CA PRO A 442 15.05 -32.26 6.45
C PRO A 442 14.23 -33.20 7.35
N GLU A 443 14.85 -33.86 8.33
CA GLU A 443 14.15 -34.79 9.22
C GLU A 443 13.28 -34.04 10.22
N ASP A 444 13.81 -32.96 10.82
CA ASP A 444 13.02 -32.06 11.67
C ASP A 444 11.91 -31.39 10.85
N GLN A 445 12.23 -30.87 9.66
CA GLN A 445 11.22 -30.22 8.81
C GLN A 445 10.06 -31.17 8.46
N ALA A 446 10.37 -32.43 8.12
CA ALA A 446 9.36 -33.44 7.85
C ALA A 446 8.52 -33.78 9.09
N ALA A 447 9.13 -33.83 10.28
CA ALA A 447 8.42 -34.03 11.54
C ALA A 447 7.46 -32.87 11.85
N ARG A 448 7.88 -31.62 11.61
CA ARG A 448 7.03 -30.43 11.80
C ARG A 448 5.88 -30.37 10.81
N PHE A 449 6.10 -30.74 9.54
CA PHE A 449 4.99 -30.85 8.58
C PHE A 449 3.97 -31.90 8.98
N LYS A 450 4.39 -33.05 9.53
CA LYS A 450 3.43 -34.06 10.03
C LYS A 450 2.55 -33.50 11.15
N LYS A 451 3.13 -32.75 12.09
CA LYS A 451 2.36 -32.07 13.16
C LYS A 451 1.38 -31.02 12.62
N GLN A 452 1.76 -30.30 11.56
CA GLN A 452 0.85 -29.35 10.89
C GLN A 452 -0.31 -30.08 10.19
N VAL A 453 -0.05 -31.23 9.56
CA VAL A 453 -1.11 -32.08 9.00
C VAL A 453 -2.05 -32.58 10.09
N GLU A 454 -1.54 -32.98 11.26
CA GLU A 454 -2.37 -33.38 12.40
C GLU A 454 -3.30 -32.25 12.87
N GLN A 455 -2.80 -31.01 12.93
CA GLN A 455 -3.62 -29.82 13.26
C GLN A 455 -4.69 -29.57 12.19
N LYS A 456 -4.31 -29.70 10.92
CA LYS A 456 -5.23 -29.56 9.79
C LYS A 456 -6.37 -30.58 9.84
N ASP A 457 -6.03 -31.85 10.07
CA ASP A 457 -7.00 -32.95 10.19
C ASP A 457 -7.92 -32.75 11.42
N ALA A 458 -7.44 -32.04 12.45
CA ALA A 458 -8.21 -31.64 13.62
C ALA A 458 -9.08 -30.36 13.39
N GLY A 459 -9.02 -29.75 12.20
CA GLY A 459 -9.88 -28.63 11.80
C GLY A 459 -9.20 -27.26 11.70
N ASP A 460 -7.87 -27.19 11.83
CA ASP A 460 -7.13 -25.94 11.58
C ASP A 460 -6.97 -25.68 10.07
N GLU A 461 -7.77 -24.73 9.55
CA GLU A 461 -7.75 -24.39 8.11
C GLU A 461 -6.47 -23.67 7.66
N GLU A 462 -5.68 -23.13 8.60
CA GLU A 462 -4.46 -22.35 8.32
C GLU A 462 -3.18 -23.19 8.41
N ALA A 463 -3.27 -24.40 8.98
CA ALA A 463 -2.14 -25.31 9.11
C ALA A 463 -1.57 -25.76 7.75
N MET A 464 -0.24 -25.88 7.72
CA MET A 464 0.55 -26.17 6.52
C MET A 464 0.29 -27.58 5.96
N PHE A 465 0.43 -27.71 4.64
CA PHE A 465 0.43 -29.01 3.96
C PHE A 465 1.82 -29.64 3.99
N TYR A 466 1.89 -30.97 3.90
CA TYR A 466 3.15 -31.68 3.72
C TYR A 466 3.65 -31.53 2.27
N ASP A 467 4.76 -30.82 2.06
CA ASP A 467 5.41 -30.68 0.74
C ASP A 467 6.60 -31.65 0.63
N ALA A 468 6.36 -32.82 0.02
CA ALA A 468 7.38 -33.84 -0.18
C ALA A 468 8.50 -33.41 -1.13
N ASP A 469 8.22 -32.53 -2.10
CA ASP A 469 9.24 -32.01 -3.00
C ASP A 469 10.17 -31.03 -2.28
N TYR A 470 9.64 -30.23 -1.35
CA TYR A 470 10.45 -29.34 -0.52
C TYR A 470 11.37 -30.12 0.41
N ILE A 471 10.87 -31.18 1.07
CA ILE A 471 11.71 -32.08 1.88
C ILE A 471 12.83 -32.67 1.01
N ARG A 472 12.50 -33.17 -0.19
CA ARG A 472 13.50 -33.67 -1.13
C ARG A 472 14.55 -32.62 -1.49
N ALA A 473 14.17 -31.35 -1.66
CA ALA A 473 15.13 -30.28 -1.91
C ALA A 473 16.09 -30.08 -0.72
N LEU A 474 15.57 -30.09 0.51
CA LEU A 474 16.41 -30.00 1.72
C LEU A 474 17.37 -31.18 1.85
N GLU A 475 16.96 -32.39 1.44
CA GLU A 475 17.81 -33.59 1.43
C GLU A 475 19.03 -33.49 0.48
N TYR A 476 18.99 -32.63 -0.55
CA TYR A 476 20.18 -32.31 -1.36
C TYR A 476 21.20 -31.43 -0.60
N GLY A 477 20.78 -30.83 0.52
CA GLY A 477 21.60 -29.98 1.37
C GLY A 477 21.32 -28.50 1.16
N MET A 478 20.58 -27.90 2.08
CA MET A 478 20.44 -26.44 2.18
C MET A 478 21.49 -25.88 3.18
N PRO A 479 22.30 -24.88 2.81
CA PRO A 479 23.22 -24.24 3.75
C PRO A 479 22.44 -23.55 4.89
N PRO A 480 23.06 -23.33 6.07
CA PRO A 480 22.51 -22.44 7.08
C PRO A 480 22.18 -21.09 6.44
N THR A 481 20.99 -20.55 6.68
CA THR A 481 20.45 -19.41 5.95
C THR A 481 19.61 -18.58 6.90
N GLY A 482 19.59 -17.26 6.73
CA GLY A 482 18.57 -16.39 7.31
C GLY A 482 17.56 -15.99 6.22
N GLY A 483 16.26 -16.12 6.50
CA GLY A 483 15.18 -15.56 5.69
C GLY A 483 14.32 -14.55 6.44
N CYS A 484 13.79 -13.57 5.71
CA CYS A 484 12.87 -12.57 6.25
C CYS A 484 11.86 -12.10 5.21
N GLY A 485 10.62 -11.92 5.66
CA GLY A 485 9.54 -11.27 4.94
C GLY A 485 9.24 -9.88 5.50
N ILE A 486 9.05 -8.89 4.63
CA ILE A 486 8.64 -7.52 4.97
C ILE A 486 7.33 -7.17 4.26
N GLY A 487 6.35 -6.71 5.03
CA GLY A 487 5.07 -6.22 4.53
C GLY A 487 5.21 -4.86 3.86
N ILE A 488 5.40 -4.84 2.54
CA ILE A 488 5.64 -3.60 1.77
C ILE A 488 4.46 -2.63 1.88
N ASP A 489 3.23 -3.13 1.90
CA ASP A 489 2.05 -2.28 2.05
C ASP A 489 2.03 -1.57 3.41
N ARG A 490 2.34 -2.30 4.50
CA ARG A 490 2.40 -1.73 5.86
C ARG A 490 3.60 -0.78 6.01
N LEU A 491 4.75 -1.10 5.41
CA LEU A 491 5.88 -0.17 5.36
C LEU A 491 5.47 1.14 4.69
N VAL A 492 4.84 1.07 3.51
CA VAL A 492 4.39 2.27 2.78
C VAL A 492 3.38 3.05 3.62
N MET A 493 2.46 2.40 4.34
CA MET A 493 1.53 3.09 5.24
C MET A 493 2.25 3.97 6.27
N LEU A 494 3.31 3.46 6.88
CA LEU A 494 4.13 4.23 7.83
C LEU A 494 4.79 5.44 7.14
N LEU A 495 5.39 5.21 5.96
CA LEU A 495 6.13 6.22 5.21
C LEU A 495 5.24 7.35 4.67
N THR A 496 3.96 7.07 4.42
CA THR A 496 3.00 8.01 3.83
C THR A 496 1.92 8.46 4.80
N ASN A 497 2.11 8.21 6.10
CA ASN A 497 1.15 8.55 7.16
C ASN A 497 -0.29 8.08 6.83
N SER A 498 -0.42 6.89 6.27
CA SER A 498 -1.71 6.32 5.83
C SER A 498 -2.28 5.40 6.90
N ALA A 499 -3.53 5.64 7.28
CA ALA A 499 -4.19 4.96 8.40
C ALA A 499 -4.68 3.54 8.06
N THR A 500 -5.02 3.31 6.79
CA THR A 500 -5.57 2.04 6.28
C THR A 500 -4.77 1.53 5.09
N ILE A 501 -4.68 0.21 4.94
CA ILE A 501 -4.00 -0.43 3.81
C ILE A 501 -4.63 -0.03 2.46
N ARG A 502 -5.92 0.34 2.47
CA ARG A 502 -6.66 0.77 1.28
C ARG A 502 -6.16 2.08 0.69
N ASP A 503 -5.48 2.91 1.48
CA ASP A 503 -4.95 4.19 1.02
C ASP A 503 -3.63 4.02 0.26
N VAL A 504 -2.93 2.89 0.46
CA VAL A 504 -1.66 2.58 -0.21
C VAL A 504 -1.81 1.55 -1.33
N LEU A 505 -3.04 1.13 -1.62
CA LEU A 505 -3.41 0.27 -2.75
C LEU A 505 -4.22 1.08 -3.76
N LEU A 506 -3.78 1.05 -5.03
CA LEU A 506 -4.50 1.77 -6.10
C LEU A 506 -5.93 1.24 -6.22
N PHE A 507 -6.09 -0.09 -6.20
CA PHE A 507 -7.38 -0.76 -6.34
C PHE A 507 -7.53 -1.80 -5.21
N PRO A 508 -7.90 -1.38 -3.99
CA PRO A 508 -8.15 -2.33 -2.90
C PRO A 508 -9.38 -3.18 -3.22
N HIS A 509 -9.43 -4.39 -2.66
CA HIS A 509 -10.60 -5.24 -2.79
C HIS A 509 -11.76 -4.67 -1.96
N LEU A 510 -12.96 -4.68 -2.51
CA LEU A 510 -14.15 -4.11 -1.88
C LEU A 510 -15.25 -5.14 -1.80
N ARG A 511 -16.16 -4.96 -0.84
CA ARG A 511 -17.42 -5.71 -0.81
C ARG A 511 -18.26 -5.33 -2.04
N ARG A 512 -19.11 -6.24 -2.51
CA ARG A 512 -20.04 -5.93 -3.60
C ARG A 512 -20.94 -4.75 -3.22
N GLU A 513 -21.31 -3.94 -4.21
CA GLU A 513 -22.48 -3.06 -4.08
C GLU A 513 -23.70 -3.97 -4.15
N ASP A 514 -24.58 -3.89 -3.16
CA ASP A 514 -25.89 -4.54 -3.22
C ASP A 514 -26.84 -3.76 -4.15
#